data_AF-A0A5C9BV39-F1
#
_entry.id   AF-A0A5C9BV39-F1
#
_cell.length_a   1.000
_cell.length_b   1.000
_cell.length_c   1.000
_cell.angle_alpha   90.00
_cell.angle_beta   90.00
_cell.angle_gamma   90.00
#
_symmetry.space_group_name_H-M   'P 1'
#
loop_
_entity.id
_entity.type
_entity.pdbx_description
1 polymer ?
#
loop_
_entity_poly.entity_id
_entity_poly.type
_entity_poly.pdbx_seq_one_letter_code
_entity_poly.pdbx_strand_id
1 'polypeptide(L)'
;MAEKTISLVEHKKADEKRKLREQRIDRYIQSKLATGRPIRPFFLPDYEVQRLLKAPFEEKEAFYRADSRRIKVILLAVGILLAGFALYRQFIPAPVRPEPPKPTFEAAGVIQDVQLQSTTFSTDTTVKTTTGIFQVHGGVSATTGDTAQIKREGEGSFLKSALCIESKIKPQCYPIL
;
A
#
# COMPACT_ATOMS: atom_id res chain seq x y z
N MET A 1 -61.93 -39.76 4.21
CA MET A 1 -61.58 -38.48 4.87
C MET A 1 -60.08 -38.12 4.80
N ALA A 2 -59.19 -39.02 4.36
CA ALA A 2 -57.74 -38.78 4.31
C ALA A 2 -57.26 -37.90 3.13
N GLU A 3 -57.97 -37.86 2.01
CA GLU A 3 -57.56 -37.05 0.83
C GLU A 3 -57.68 -35.54 1.06
N LYS A 4 -58.67 -35.06 1.82
CA LYS A 4 -58.84 -33.63 2.12
C LYS A 4 -57.79 -33.08 3.08
N THR A 5 -57.18 -33.92 3.91
CA THR A 5 -56.11 -33.51 4.84
C THR A 5 -54.76 -33.35 4.15
N ILE A 6 -54.50 -34.11 3.08
CA ILE A 6 -53.24 -34.01 2.33
C ILE A 6 -53.17 -32.67 1.58
N SER A 7 -54.25 -32.24 0.94
CA SER A 7 -54.30 -30.96 0.24
C SER A 7 -54.14 -29.75 1.18
N LEU A 8 -54.75 -29.79 2.37
CA LEU A 8 -54.58 -28.74 3.39
C LEU A 8 -53.15 -28.61 3.91
N VAL A 9 -52.44 -29.73 4.05
CA VAL A 9 -51.02 -29.73 4.47
C VAL A 9 -50.12 -29.17 3.37
N GLU A 10 -50.38 -29.50 2.11
CA GLU A 10 -49.64 -28.95 0.97
C GLU A 10 -49.84 -27.45 0.78
N HIS A 11 -51.09 -26.96 0.93
CA HIS A 11 -51.38 -25.53 0.91
C HIS A 11 -50.65 -24.78 2.03
N LYS A 12 -50.65 -25.31 3.26
CA LYS A 12 -49.92 -24.72 4.38
C LYS A 12 -48.41 -24.65 4.11
N LYS A 13 -47.82 -25.72 3.58
CA LYS A 13 -46.39 -25.74 3.19
C LYS A 13 -46.07 -24.74 2.08
N ALA A 14 -46.96 -24.57 1.11
CA ALA A 14 -46.80 -23.60 0.03
C ALA A 14 -46.84 -22.15 0.57
N ASP A 15 -47.76 -21.88 1.50
CA ASP A 15 -47.90 -20.56 2.15
C ASP A 15 -46.69 -20.24 3.05
N GLU A 16 -46.18 -21.22 3.80
CA GLU A 16 -44.96 -21.07 4.58
C GLU A 16 -43.75 -20.76 3.69
N LYS A 17 -43.61 -21.48 2.57
CA LYS A 17 -42.53 -21.23 1.60
C LYS A 17 -42.63 -19.84 0.99
N ARG A 18 -43.85 -19.36 0.73
CA ARG A 18 -44.09 -17.98 0.24
C ARG A 18 -43.68 -16.94 1.28
N LYS A 19 -44.12 -17.09 2.53
CA LYS A 19 -43.74 -16.21 3.65
C LYS A 19 -42.24 -16.17 3.89
N LEU A 20 -41.56 -17.31 3.83
CA LEU A 20 -40.10 -17.39 3.97
C LEU A 20 -39.37 -16.63 2.85
N ARG A 21 -39.93 -16.66 1.62
CA ARG A 21 -39.38 -15.96 0.47
C ARG A 21 -39.58 -14.44 0.59
N GLU A 22 -40.76 -14.02 1.02
CA GLU A 22 -41.08 -12.63 1.37
C GLU A 22 -40.10 -12.08 2.41
N GLN A 23 -39.92 -12.79 3.53
CA GLN A 23 -38.99 -12.38 4.59
C GLN A 23 -37.53 -12.28 4.12
N ARG A 24 -37.12 -13.11 3.15
CA ARG A 24 -35.77 -13.04 2.56
C ARG A 24 -35.61 -11.79 1.69
N ILE A 25 -36.62 -11.46 0.90
CA ILE A 25 -36.63 -10.27 0.06
C ILE A 25 -36.68 -9.00 0.93
N ASP A 26 -37.48 -8.99 1.99
CA ASP A 26 -37.55 -7.86 2.92
C ASP A 26 -36.22 -7.63 3.63
N ARG A 27 -35.55 -8.69 4.11
CA ARG A 27 -34.18 -8.59 4.66
C ARG A 27 -33.18 -8.05 3.64
N TYR A 28 -33.29 -8.47 2.39
CA TYR A 28 -32.44 -7.97 1.32
C TYR A 28 -32.67 -6.48 1.06
N ILE A 29 -33.93 -6.04 0.98
CA ILE A 29 -34.30 -4.63 0.78
C ILE A 29 -33.83 -3.78 1.98
N GLN A 30 -33.96 -4.27 3.21
CA GLN A 30 -33.43 -3.60 4.41
C GLN A 30 -31.90 -3.49 4.39
N SER A 31 -31.19 -4.51 3.90
CA SER A 31 -29.72 -4.46 3.79
C SER A 31 -29.20 -3.41 2.80
N LYS A 32 -30.09 -2.85 1.96
CA LYS A 32 -29.78 -1.79 0.98
C LYS A 32 -29.89 -0.38 1.56
N LEU A 33 -30.29 -0.23 2.82
CA LEU A 33 -30.29 1.06 3.52
C LEU A 33 -28.89 1.65 3.56
N ALA A 34 -28.76 2.92 3.17
CA ALA A 34 -27.50 3.65 3.20
C ALA A 34 -27.36 4.40 4.52
N THR A 35 -26.33 4.11 5.31
CA THR A 35 -25.79 5.07 6.29
C THR A 35 -24.92 6.09 5.54
N GLY A 36 -25.52 6.93 4.69
CA GLY A 36 -24.80 7.98 3.94
C GLY A 36 -25.29 8.20 2.50
N ARG A 37 -24.45 8.84 1.66
CA ARG A 37 -24.80 9.15 0.27
C ARG A 37 -25.02 7.85 -0.53
N PRO A 38 -26.19 7.66 -1.16
CA PRO A 38 -26.49 6.40 -1.85
C PRO A 38 -25.64 6.27 -3.11
N ILE A 39 -24.77 5.25 -3.14
CA ILE A 39 -24.03 4.85 -4.35
C ILE A 39 -24.90 3.84 -5.10
N ARG A 40 -25.60 4.29 -6.14
CA ARG A 40 -26.32 3.39 -7.06
C ARG A 40 -25.30 2.52 -7.81
N PRO A 41 -25.54 1.20 -8.00
CA PRO A 41 -26.77 0.45 -7.70
C PRO A 41 -26.77 -0.26 -6.33
N PHE A 42 -25.75 -0.05 -5.49
CA PHE A 42 -25.55 -0.85 -4.29
C PHE A 42 -26.43 -0.41 -3.12
N PHE A 43 -26.75 0.88 -3.03
CA PHE A 43 -27.52 1.43 -1.93
C PHE A 43 -28.74 2.22 -2.42
N LEU A 44 -29.84 2.10 -1.67
CA LEU A 44 -31.09 2.82 -1.88
C LEU A 44 -31.24 3.90 -0.80
N PRO A 45 -31.83 5.06 -1.12
CA PRO A 45 -32.20 6.03 -0.10
C PRO A 45 -33.34 5.49 0.78
N ASP A 46 -33.39 5.92 2.04
CA ASP A 46 -34.32 5.39 3.04
C ASP A 46 -35.80 5.43 2.61
N TYR A 47 -36.20 6.47 1.86
CA TYR A 47 -37.58 6.60 1.37
C TYR A 47 -37.94 5.53 0.32
N GLU A 48 -37.00 5.12 -0.55
CA GLU A 48 -37.24 4.04 -1.53
C GLU A 48 -37.34 2.69 -0.82
N VAL A 49 -36.53 2.46 0.21
CA VAL A 49 -36.58 1.24 1.02
C VAL A 49 -37.92 1.14 1.74
N GLN A 50 -38.36 2.21 2.42
CA GLN A 50 -39.65 2.23 3.12
C GLN A 50 -40.83 2.03 2.16
N ARG A 51 -40.76 2.60 0.95
CA ARG A 51 -41.75 2.38 -0.11
C ARG A 51 -41.79 0.91 -0.53
N LEU A 52 -40.62 0.32 -0.82
CA LEU A 52 -40.51 -1.07 -1.28
C LEU A 52 -40.93 -2.07 -0.20
N LEU A 53 -40.69 -1.78 1.09
CA LEU A 53 -41.14 -2.64 2.19
C LEU A 53 -42.67 -2.65 2.35
N LYS A 54 -43.33 -1.52 2.05
CA LYS A 54 -44.80 -1.38 2.08
C LYS A 54 -45.49 -1.87 0.79
N ALA A 55 -44.73 -2.09 -0.28
CA ALA A 55 -45.24 -2.51 -1.59
C ALA A 55 -45.78 -3.96 -1.58
N PRO A 56 -46.67 -4.32 -2.52
CA PRO A 56 -47.12 -5.70 -2.70
C PRO A 56 -45.95 -6.62 -3.09
N PHE A 57 -46.08 -7.92 -2.79
CA PHE A 57 -45.02 -8.91 -3.01
C PHE A 57 -44.49 -8.97 -4.45
N GLU A 58 -45.37 -8.78 -5.43
CA GLU A 58 -45.00 -8.83 -6.85
C GLU A 58 -43.99 -7.73 -7.22
N GLU A 59 -44.18 -6.52 -6.68
CA GLU A 59 -43.25 -5.40 -6.88
C GLU A 59 -41.90 -5.66 -6.20
N LYS A 60 -41.91 -6.24 -4.99
CA LYS A 60 -40.69 -6.64 -4.27
C LYS A 60 -39.89 -7.68 -5.05
N GLU A 61 -40.57 -8.67 -5.63
CA GLU A 61 -39.92 -9.73 -6.40
C GLU A 61 -39.38 -9.20 -7.74
N ALA A 62 -40.10 -8.32 -8.43
CA ALA A 62 -39.63 -7.67 -9.65
C ALA A 62 -38.35 -6.85 -9.39
N PHE A 63 -38.34 -6.07 -8.30
CA PHE A 63 -37.15 -5.32 -7.86
C PHE A 63 -35.97 -6.25 -7.58
N TYR A 64 -36.17 -7.31 -6.78
CA TYR A 64 -35.12 -8.28 -6.43
C TYR A 64 -34.52 -8.94 -7.68
N ARG A 65 -35.36 -9.35 -8.65
CA ARG A 65 -34.90 -9.96 -9.90
C ARG A 65 -34.10 -8.98 -10.76
N ALA A 66 -34.55 -7.73 -10.85
CA ALA A 66 -33.85 -6.70 -11.61
C ALA A 66 -32.49 -6.37 -10.98
N ASP A 67 -32.43 -6.19 -9.66
CA ASP A 67 -31.19 -5.85 -8.96
C ASP A 67 -30.19 -7.03 -8.97
N SER A 68 -30.67 -8.26 -8.81
CA SER A 68 -29.83 -9.46 -8.92
C SER A 68 -29.19 -9.59 -10.31
N ARG A 69 -29.92 -9.26 -11.39
CA ARG A 69 -29.35 -9.25 -12.74
C ARG A 69 -28.25 -8.20 -12.88
N ARG A 70 -28.48 -6.98 -12.37
CA ARG A 70 -27.49 -5.89 -12.40
C ARG A 70 -26.21 -6.28 -11.65
N ILE A 71 -26.36 -6.83 -10.44
CA ILE A 71 -25.21 -7.28 -9.63
C ILE A 71 -24.42 -8.36 -10.35
N LYS A 72 -25.08 -9.34 -11.00
CA LYS A 72 -24.39 -10.37 -11.78
C LYS A 72 -23.58 -9.79 -12.94
N VAL A 73 -24.15 -8.82 -13.66
CA VAL A 73 -23.44 -8.14 -14.77
C VAL A 73 -22.22 -7.36 -14.24
N ILE A 74 -22.37 -6.66 -13.12
CA ILE A 74 -21.25 -5.92 -12.50
C ILE A 74 -20.15 -6.88 -12.04
N LEU A 75 -20.51 -7.98 -11.37
CA LEU A 75 -19.54 -8.99 -10.96
C LEU A 75 -18.80 -9.61 -12.15
N LEU A 76 -19.50 -9.86 -13.25
CA LEU A 76 -18.90 -10.37 -14.48
C LEU A 76 -17.92 -9.35 -15.08
N ALA A 77 -18.30 -8.07 -15.15
CA ALA A 77 -17.43 -7.00 -15.65
C ALA A 77 -16.17 -6.83 -14.78
N VAL A 78 -16.31 -6.85 -13.46
CA VAL A 78 -15.18 -6.81 -12.53
C VAL A 78 -14.28 -8.03 -12.69
N GLY A 79 -14.86 -9.22 -12.88
CA GLY A 79 -14.11 -10.44 -13.16
C GLY A 79 -13.26 -10.33 -14.42
N ILE A 80 -13.82 -9.78 -15.52
CA ILE A 80 -13.08 -9.54 -16.77
C ILE A 80 -11.94 -8.54 -16.55
N LEU A 81 -12.18 -7.44 -15.83
CA LEU A 81 -11.14 -6.44 -15.54
C LEU A 81 -10.00 -7.03 -14.71
N LEU A 82 -10.31 -7.82 -13.69
CA LEU A 82 -9.29 -8.48 -12.86
C LEU A 82 -8.48 -9.49 -13.65
N ALA A 83 -9.12 -10.29 -14.52
CA ALA A 83 -8.44 -11.22 -15.40
C ALA A 83 -7.51 -10.49 -16.39
N GLY A 84 -8.00 -9.40 -17.02
CA GLY A 84 -7.19 -8.56 -17.89
C GLY A 84 -5.98 -7.94 -17.18
N PHE A 85 -6.17 -7.47 -15.95
CA PHE A 85 -5.09 -6.91 -15.13
C PHE A 85 -4.06 -7.98 -14.71
N ALA A 86 -4.50 -9.18 -14.36
CA ALA A 86 -3.61 -10.29 -14.05
C ALA A 86 -2.74 -10.67 -15.25
N LEU A 87 -3.34 -10.76 -16.44
CA LEU A 87 -2.61 -11.01 -17.69
C LEU A 87 -1.63 -9.85 -17.99
N TYR A 88 -2.07 -8.61 -17.85
CA TYR A 88 -1.23 -7.42 -18.07
C TYR A 88 0.03 -7.44 -17.20
N ARG A 89 -0.10 -7.82 -15.92
CA ARG A 89 1.06 -7.95 -15.01
C ARG A 89 2.02 -9.06 -15.41
N GLN A 90 1.54 -10.11 -16.07
CA GLN A 90 2.40 -11.19 -16.55
C GLN A 90 3.21 -10.77 -17.79
N PHE A 91 2.67 -9.90 -18.63
CA PHE A 91 3.33 -9.46 -19.87
C PHE A 91 4.22 -8.22 -19.71
N ILE A 92 4.08 -7.47 -18.62
CA ILE A 92 4.96 -6.33 -18.35
C ILE A 92 6.09 -6.76 -17.41
N PRO A 93 7.33 -6.88 -17.91
CA PRO A 93 8.45 -7.13 -17.04
C PRO A 93 8.53 -6.02 -16.00
N ALA A 94 8.75 -6.40 -14.74
CA ALA A 94 8.96 -5.43 -13.67
C ALA A 94 10.05 -4.44 -14.11
N PRO A 95 9.90 -3.13 -13.82
CA PRO A 95 10.93 -2.16 -14.13
C PRO A 95 12.22 -2.63 -13.45
N VAL A 96 13.21 -2.99 -14.26
CA VAL A 96 14.53 -3.39 -13.78
C VAL A 96 15.10 -2.17 -13.08
N ARG A 97 15.11 -2.21 -11.74
CA ARG A 97 15.83 -1.19 -10.98
C ARG A 97 17.31 -1.40 -11.29
N PRO A 98 18.03 -0.37 -11.78
CA PRO A 98 19.47 -0.49 -11.90
C PRO A 98 20.02 -0.86 -10.52
N GLU A 99 20.93 -1.84 -10.49
CA GLU A 99 21.61 -2.20 -9.24
C GLU A 99 22.27 -0.95 -8.66
N PRO A 100 22.16 -0.70 -7.34
CA PRO A 100 22.82 0.45 -6.74
C PRO A 100 24.32 0.36 -7.04
N PRO A 101 24.96 1.45 -7.50
CA PRO A 101 26.38 1.44 -7.84
C PRO A 101 27.18 0.95 -6.64
N LYS A 102 28.08 -0.02 -6.87
CA LYS A 102 28.90 -0.59 -5.81
C LYS A 102 29.77 0.52 -5.22
N PRO A 103 29.80 0.70 -3.89
CA PRO A 103 30.68 1.68 -3.26
C PRO A 103 32.13 1.34 -3.58
N THR A 104 32.85 2.26 -4.18
CA THR A 104 34.30 2.14 -4.39
C THR A 104 35.01 2.72 -3.17
N PHE A 105 35.92 1.95 -2.58
CA PHE A 105 36.77 2.37 -1.49
C PHE A 105 38.17 2.68 -2.04
N GLU A 106 38.65 3.90 -1.81
CA GLU A 106 39.98 4.35 -2.17
C GLU A 106 40.78 4.61 -0.88
N ALA A 107 42.04 4.17 -0.80
CA ALA A 107 42.84 4.37 0.40
C ALA A 107 43.24 5.85 0.54
N ALA A 108 42.79 6.52 1.60
CA ALA A 108 43.19 7.90 1.93
C ALA A 108 44.49 7.94 2.76
N GLY A 109 45.04 6.77 3.12
CA GLY A 109 46.30 6.65 3.84
C GLY A 109 46.15 6.81 5.34
N VAL A 110 47.20 7.30 6.00
CA VAL A 110 47.26 7.41 7.46
C VAL A 110 47.07 8.86 7.89
N ILE A 111 46.35 9.09 8.99
CA ILE A 111 46.11 10.43 9.54
C ILE A 111 47.39 10.99 10.17
N GLN A 112 47.80 12.17 9.70
CA GLN A 112 48.94 12.92 10.20
C GLN A 112 48.55 14.02 11.18
N ASP A 113 47.43 14.71 10.91
CA ASP A 113 46.95 15.83 11.71
C ASP A 113 45.43 15.99 11.55
N VAL A 114 44.76 16.49 12.60
CA VAL A 114 43.32 16.73 12.63
C VAL A 114 43.07 18.09 13.28
N GLN A 115 42.51 19.02 12.51
CA GLN A 115 42.21 20.37 12.97
C GLN A 115 40.71 20.62 12.93
N LEU A 116 40.11 20.77 14.12
CA LEU A 116 38.71 21.12 14.28
C LEU A 116 38.52 22.63 14.11
N GLN A 117 37.73 23.03 13.12
CA GLN A 117 37.30 24.40 12.89
C GLN A 117 35.82 24.52 13.29
N SER A 118 35.59 25.05 14.49
CA SER A 118 34.23 25.33 14.96
C SER A 118 33.93 26.81 14.79
N THR A 119 32.94 27.13 13.96
CA THR A 119 32.36 28.45 13.82
C THR A 119 31.00 28.50 14.53
N THR A 120 30.41 29.68 14.69
CA THR A 120 29.08 29.83 15.29
C THR A 120 27.98 29.10 14.50
N PHE A 121 28.20 28.79 13.22
CA PHE A 121 27.19 28.20 12.33
C PHE A 121 27.51 26.78 11.86
N SER A 122 28.78 26.41 11.78
CA SER A 122 29.21 25.07 11.34
C SER A 122 30.39 24.57 12.16
N THR A 123 30.48 23.25 12.31
CA THR A 123 31.67 22.58 12.82
C THR A 123 32.23 21.73 11.70
N ASP A 124 33.39 22.11 11.18
CA ASP A 124 34.05 21.42 10.08
C ASP A 124 35.45 21.00 10.55
N THR A 125 35.90 19.81 10.15
CA THR A 125 37.22 19.30 10.54
C THR A 125 38.08 19.14 9.30
N THR A 126 39.31 19.67 9.35
CA THR A 126 40.33 19.42 8.35
C THR A 126 41.18 18.22 8.79
N VAL A 127 41.14 17.14 8.03
CA VAL A 127 41.93 15.93 8.27
C VAL A 127 43.05 15.88 7.25
N LYS A 128 44.29 15.95 7.73
CA LYS A 128 45.48 15.78 6.90
C LYS A 128 45.91 14.32 6.96
N THR A 129 45.95 13.66 5.81
CA THR A 129 46.45 12.31 5.67
C THR A 129 47.74 12.29 4.85
N THR A 130 48.34 11.11 4.70
CA THR A 130 49.51 10.91 3.83
C THR A 130 49.22 11.16 2.36
N THR A 131 47.96 11.06 1.92
CA THR A 131 47.57 11.23 0.51
C THR A 131 47.09 12.64 0.18
N GLY A 132 46.57 13.37 1.17
CA GLY A 132 46.03 14.71 0.93
C GLY A 132 45.41 15.35 2.17
N ILE A 133 44.70 16.45 1.95
CA ILE A 133 43.96 17.17 3.00
C ILE A 133 42.48 17.09 2.64
N PHE A 134 41.65 16.66 3.58
CA PHE A 134 40.21 16.50 3.41
C PHE A 134 39.47 17.36 4.42
N GLN A 135 38.50 18.15 3.96
CA GLN A 135 37.57 18.84 4.82
C GLN A 135 36.30 17.98 4.95
N VAL A 136 35.88 17.74 6.18
CA VAL A 136 34.68 16.94 6.47
C VAL A 136 33.77 17.67 7.43
N HIS A 137 32.47 17.44 7.31
CA HIS A 137 31.50 18.01 8.22
C HIS A 137 31.48 17.29 9.57
N GLY A 138 31.42 18.07 10.64
CA GLY A 138 31.32 17.62 12.02
C GLY A 138 32.68 17.40 12.69
N GLY A 139 32.64 17.07 13.98
CA GLY A 139 33.82 16.71 14.75
C GLY A 139 34.27 15.28 14.43
N VAL A 140 35.51 15.14 13.95
CA VAL A 140 36.10 13.83 13.65
C VAL A 140 36.77 13.26 14.89
N SER A 141 36.31 12.10 15.33
CA SER A 141 37.00 11.31 16.36
C SER A 141 38.08 10.43 15.70
N ALA A 142 39.29 10.96 15.58
CA ALA A 142 40.45 10.22 15.05
C ALA A 142 41.74 10.63 15.74
N THR A 143 42.73 9.74 15.72
CA THR A 143 44.07 9.97 16.26
C THR A 143 45.14 9.82 15.18
N THR A 144 46.29 10.47 15.38
CA THR A 144 47.44 10.36 14.47
C THR A 144 47.89 8.89 14.40
N GLY A 145 47.99 8.35 13.19
CA GLY A 145 48.30 6.93 12.98
C GLY A 145 47.09 6.06 12.62
N ASP A 146 45.85 6.57 12.74
CA ASP A 146 44.66 5.84 12.30
C ASP A 146 44.57 5.79 10.76
N THR A 147 44.02 4.70 10.22
CA THR A 147 43.83 4.49 8.78
C THR A 147 42.55 5.16 8.28
N ALA A 148 42.64 5.80 7.11
CA ALA A 148 41.52 6.49 6.47
C ALA A 148 41.30 5.96 5.03
N GLN A 149 40.03 5.85 4.64
CA GLN A 149 39.58 5.40 3.33
C GLN A 149 38.51 6.35 2.82
N ILE A 150 38.51 6.67 1.53
CA ILE A 150 37.48 7.46 0.88
C ILE A 150 36.46 6.48 0.29
N LYS A 151 35.24 6.56 0.77
CA LYS A 151 34.09 5.87 0.19
C LYS A 151 33.43 6.81 -0.82
N ARG A 152 33.40 6.41 -2.10
CA ARG A 152 32.62 7.11 -3.12
C ARG A 152 31.36 6.30 -3.42
N GLU A 153 30.21 6.93 -3.24
CA GLU A 153 28.90 6.39 -3.58
C GLU A 153 28.23 7.25 -4.65
N GLY A 154 27.86 6.65 -5.78
CA GLY A 154 27.14 7.30 -6.88
C GLY A 154 27.86 7.27 -8.23
N GLU A 155 27.14 7.63 -9.29
CA GLU A 155 27.67 7.83 -10.65
C GLU A 155 27.34 9.25 -11.13
N GLY A 156 28.26 9.88 -11.87
CA GLY A 156 28.06 11.18 -12.50
C GLY A 156 28.05 12.37 -11.52
N SER A 157 27.05 13.26 -11.66
CA SER A 157 26.97 14.54 -10.92
C SER A 157 26.53 14.42 -9.46
N PHE A 158 26.21 13.22 -8.96
CA PHE A 158 25.76 12.95 -7.60
C PHE A 158 26.75 12.09 -6.80
N LEU A 159 28.05 12.18 -7.14
CA LEU A 159 29.11 11.52 -6.39
C LEU A 159 29.13 12.06 -4.95
N LYS A 160 28.71 11.23 -4.01
CA LYS A 160 28.88 11.49 -2.58
C LYS A 160 30.19 10.86 -2.14
N SER A 161 31.14 11.68 -1.76
CA SER A 161 32.40 11.24 -1.17
C SER A 161 32.33 11.36 0.35
N ALA A 162 32.71 10.30 1.06
CA ALA A 162 32.85 10.30 2.51
C ALA A 162 34.21 9.76 2.92
N LEU A 163 34.82 10.36 3.94
CA LEU A 163 36.04 9.90 4.57
C LEU A 163 35.68 8.96 5.71
N CYS A 164 35.96 7.68 5.55
CA CYS A 164 35.82 6.63 6.55
C CYS A 164 37.15 6.47 7.29
N ILE A 165 37.11 6.62 8.61
CA ILE A 165 38.30 6.49 9.46
C ILE A 165 38.12 5.24 10.34
N GLU A 166 39.09 4.35 10.26
CA GLU A 166 39.20 3.17 11.12
C GLU A 166 39.95 3.55 12.39
N SER A 167 39.31 4.37 13.23
CA SER A 167 39.90 4.73 14.52
C SER A 167 39.78 3.59 15.51
N LYS A 168 40.79 3.44 16.36
CA LYS A 168 40.75 2.54 17.53
C LYS A 168 39.60 2.87 18.51
N ILE A 169 39.14 4.12 18.51
CA ILE A 169 38.03 4.57 19.38
C ILE A 169 36.70 4.11 18.80
N LYS A 170 36.40 4.50 17.55
CA LYS A 170 35.19 4.10 16.83
C LYS A 170 35.35 4.30 15.33
N PRO A 171 35.09 3.27 14.49
CA PRO A 171 35.09 3.44 13.05
C PRO A 171 33.85 4.24 12.61
N GLN A 172 34.05 5.31 11.83
CA GLN A 172 32.97 6.18 11.36
C GLN A 172 33.31 6.85 10.02
N CYS A 173 32.29 7.08 9.18
CA CYS A 173 32.41 7.82 7.92
C CYS A 173 31.81 9.22 8.03
N TYR A 174 32.55 10.21 7.53
CA TYR A 174 32.18 11.63 7.55
C TYR A 174 32.08 12.13 6.11
N PRO A 175 31.03 12.87 5.74
CA PRO A 175 30.91 13.40 4.38
C PRO A 175 32.00 14.44 4.12
N ILE A 176 32.66 14.32 2.97
CA ILE A 176 33.68 15.26 2.50
C ILE A 176 32.97 16.46 1.85
N LEU A 177 33.49 17.65 2.11
CA LEU A 177 33.09 18.93 1.54
C LEU A 177 33.60 19.14 0.11
#